data_AF-A0A1S5QMZ6-F1
#
_entry.id   AF-A0A1S5QMZ6-F1
#
_cell.length_a   1.000
_cell.length_b   1.000
_cell.length_c   1.000
_cell.angle_alpha   90.00
_cell.angle_beta   90.00
_cell.angle_gamma   90.00
#
_symmetry.space_group_name_H-M   'P 1'
#
loop_
_entity.id
_entity.type
_entity.pdbx_description
1 polymer ?
#
loop_
_entity_poly.entity_id
_entity_poly.type
_entity_poly.pdbx_seq_one_letter_code
_entity_poly.pdbx_strand_id
1 'polypeptide(L)'
;MYNINKSFFLASPLEQFEIIPILPIELSGFNISITNASLFLMLSVALSIFWFGLVIYKNKLVPRNWQSVKEIFYDTTLTLVQDNLGKKGYAYFPFIFTIFTIILYCNLIGMVPYSFTVTSHIAFTFSLALSIYIGINIIGFRTHGIKFFTIFLPKGVPLFIVPLVVAIEFVSYIVKVFTISIRLFANMTSGHTLLKIIAGFVWTMISIGGIFLYLQIIPLILLLALVGLEIGIALLQAYVFTLLTCIYLNDVLEMH
;
A
#
# COMPACT_ATOMS: atom_id res chain seq x y z
N MET A 1 7.62 -29.24 15.24
CA MET A 1 6.39 -30.05 15.30
C MET A 1 5.27 -29.12 15.75
N TYR A 2 4.62 -28.43 14.80
CA TYR A 2 3.63 -27.40 15.10
C TYR A 2 2.33 -28.08 15.53
N ASN A 3 1.85 -27.73 16.73
CA ASN A 3 0.74 -28.41 17.38
C ASN A 3 -0.58 -28.08 16.65
N ILE A 4 -1.17 -29.06 15.97
CA ILE A 4 -2.39 -28.96 15.14
C ILE A 4 -3.67 -28.73 16.00
N ASN A 5 -3.54 -28.67 17.33
CA ASN A 5 -4.67 -28.66 18.26
C ASN A 5 -4.96 -27.29 18.93
N LYS A 6 -4.71 -26.16 18.26
CA LYS A 6 -5.35 -24.90 18.67
C LYS A 6 -6.80 -24.95 18.17
N SER A 7 -7.71 -25.22 19.09
CA SER A 7 -9.15 -25.00 18.94
C SER A 7 -9.42 -23.68 18.20
N PHE A 8 -10.47 -23.65 17.38
CA PHE A 8 -10.97 -22.55 16.53
C PHE A 8 -11.37 -21.27 17.29
N PHE A 9 -10.69 -20.94 18.39
CA PHE A 9 -10.82 -19.72 19.16
C PHE A 9 -9.59 -18.86 18.88
N LEU A 10 -9.76 -17.80 18.09
CA LEU A 10 -8.77 -16.74 17.97
C LEU A 10 -8.59 -16.12 19.36
N ALA A 11 -7.44 -16.36 19.99
CA ALA A 11 -7.18 -15.88 21.35
C ALA A 11 -6.91 -14.37 21.37
N SER A 12 -6.44 -13.81 20.24
CA SER A 12 -6.21 -12.38 20.06
C SER A 12 -6.52 -11.91 18.64
N PRO A 13 -7.08 -10.71 18.43
CA PRO A 13 -7.33 -10.15 17.09
C PRO A 13 -6.08 -9.97 16.22
N LEU A 14 -4.89 -9.96 16.83
CA LEU A 14 -3.60 -9.77 16.16
C LEU A 14 -3.01 -11.06 15.59
N GLU A 15 -3.53 -12.24 15.98
CA GLU A 15 -3.05 -13.55 15.50
C GLU A 15 -3.16 -13.69 13.97
N GLN A 16 -4.06 -12.92 13.32
CA GLN A 16 -4.18 -12.90 11.86
C GLN A 16 -2.93 -12.37 11.12
N PHE A 17 -2.06 -11.62 11.81
CA PHE A 17 -0.83 -11.06 11.24
C PHE A 17 0.40 -11.93 11.55
N GLU A 18 0.22 -13.12 12.12
CA GLU A 18 1.34 -14.01 12.42
C GLU A 18 1.95 -14.57 11.12
N ILE A 19 3.27 -14.41 10.98
CA ILE A 19 4.02 -14.90 9.83
C ILE A 19 4.36 -16.37 10.07
N ILE A 20 3.61 -17.26 9.42
CA ILE A 20 3.84 -18.70 9.50
C ILE A 20 4.66 -19.15 8.28
N PRO A 21 5.78 -19.89 8.48
CA PRO A 21 6.48 -20.53 7.38
C PRO A 21 5.66 -21.73 6.87
N ILE A 22 5.28 -21.70 5.59
CA ILE A 22 4.55 -22.79 4.92
C ILE A 22 5.54 -23.83 4.41
N LEU A 23 6.59 -23.36 3.73
CA LEU A 23 7.65 -24.21 3.18
C LEU A 23 9.00 -23.72 3.74
N PRO A 24 9.52 -24.34 4.81
CA PRO A 24 10.83 -24.00 5.34
C PRO A 24 11.92 -24.47 4.37
N ILE A 25 12.67 -23.53 3.80
CA ILE A 25 13.84 -23.78 2.98
C ILE A 25 15.00 -23.05 3.63
N GLU A 26 16.01 -23.79 4.06
CA GLU A 26 17.26 -23.22 4.58
C GLU A 26 18.34 -23.42 3.52
N LEU A 27 18.90 -22.32 3.02
CA LEU A 27 20.00 -22.34 2.06
C LEU A 27 21.20 -21.63 2.67
N SER A 28 22.28 -22.37 2.93
CA SER A 28 23.56 -21.80 3.42
C SER A 28 23.43 -20.90 4.68
N GLY A 29 22.56 -21.27 5.63
CA GLY A 29 22.34 -20.50 6.87
C GLY A 29 21.37 -19.32 6.75
N PHE A 30 20.81 -19.07 5.56
CA PHE A 30 19.72 -18.13 5.36
C PHE A 30 18.38 -18.87 5.27
N ASN A 31 17.40 -18.43 6.05
CA ASN A 31 16.02 -18.93 6.00
C ASN A 31 15.27 -18.28 4.84
N ILE A 32 15.25 -18.95 3.69
CA ILE A 32 14.49 -18.57 2.48
C ILE A 32 13.15 -19.31 2.48
N SER A 33 12.53 -19.42 3.65
CA SER A 33 11.25 -20.10 3.80
C SER A 33 10.14 -19.33 3.09
N ILE A 34 9.30 -20.03 2.34
CA ILE A 34 8.06 -19.46 1.81
C ILE A 34 7.08 -19.33 2.98
N THR A 35 6.86 -18.11 3.42
CA THR A 35 5.89 -17.74 4.46
C THR A 35 4.55 -17.33 3.85
N ASN A 36 3.50 -17.26 4.66
CA ASN A 36 2.21 -16.67 4.27
C ASN A 36 2.40 -15.31 3.59
N ALA A 37 3.20 -14.41 4.19
CA ALA A 37 3.47 -13.09 3.64
C ALA A 37 4.07 -13.15 2.23
N SER A 38 5.06 -14.02 2.01
CA SER A 38 5.67 -14.19 0.68
C SER A 38 4.71 -14.78 -0.35
N LEU A 39 3.87 -15.76 0.06
CA LEU A 39 2.89 -16.39 -0.81
C LEU A 39 1.81 -15.41 -1.25
N PHE A 40 1.25 -14.63 -0.32
CA PHE A 40 0.23 -13.63 -0.65
C PHE A 40 0.80 -12.47 -1.47
N LEU A 41 2.06 -12.08 -1.25
CA LEU A 41 2.73 -11.12 -2.13
C LEU A 41 2.88 -11.66 -3.56
N MET A 42 3.36 -12.91 -3.71
CA MET A 42 3.47 -13.57 -5.01
C MET A 42 2.11 -13.71 -5.68
N LEU A 43 1.06 -14.03 -4.92
CA LEU A 43 -0.32 -14.07 -5.38
C LEU A 43 -0.75 -12.71 -5.90
N SER A 44 -0.54 -11.62 -5.14
CA SER A 44 -0.90 -10.26 -5.56
C SER A 44 -0.20 -9.85 -6.85
N VAL A 45 1.10 -10.13 -6.97
CA VAL A 45 1.85 -9.86 -8.19
C VAL A 45 1.33 -10.70 -9.36
N ALA A 46 1.16 -12.01 -9.17
CA ALA A 46 0.68 -12.92 -10.20
C ALA A 46 -0.73 -12.53 -10.67
N LEU A 47 -1.65 -12.18 -9.76
CA LEU A 47 -3.00 -11.77 -10.09
C LEU A 47 -3.00 -10.46 -10.89
N SER A 48 -2.14 -9.52 -10.51
CA SER A 48 -2.00 -8.26 -11.25
C SER A 48 -1.54 -8.50 -12.68
N ILE A 49 -0.47 -9.28 -12.88
CA ILE A 49 0.08 -9.62 -14.20
C ILE A 49 -0.97 -10.40 -15.02
N PHE A 50 -1.62 -11.38 -14.41
CA PHE A 50 -2.66 -12.18 -15.04
C PHE A 50 -3.82 -11.32 -15.53
N TRP A 51 -4.30 -10.40 -14.69
CA TRP A 51 -5.38 -9.48 -15.04
C TRP A 51 -5.02 -8.61 -16.24
N PHE A 52 -3.85 -7.96 -16.20
CA PHE A 52 -3.39 -7.12 -17.30
C PHE A 52 -3.14 -7.95 -18.57
N GLY A 53 -2.56 -9.15 -18.45
CA GLY A 53 -2.28 -10.05 -19.57
C GLY A 53 -3.54 -10.56 -20.27
N LEU A 54 -4.56 -10.99 -19.52
CA LEU A 54 -5.82 -11.47 -20.09
C LEU A 54 -6.56 -10.41 -20.90
N VAL A 55 -6.53 -9.16 -20.42
CA VAL A 55 -7.22 -8.06 -21.11
C VAL A 55 -6.49 -7.67 -22.40
N ILE A 56 -5.14 -7.72 -22.41
CA ILE A 56 -4.34 -7.42 -23.62
C ILE A 56 -4.56 -8.46 -24.74
N TYR A 57 -4.79 -9.73 -24.37
CA TYR A 57 -4.87 -10.85 -25.33
C TYR A 57 -5.99 -10.72 -26.38
N LYS A 58 -7.06 -9.94 -26.12
CA LYS A 58 -8.14 -9.67 -27.09
C LYS A 58 -8.73 -8.26 -26.94
N ASN A 59 -7.89 -7.21 -27.03
CA ASN A 59 -8.38 -5.83 -27.06
C ASN A 59 -9.29 -5.62 -28.29
N LYS A 60 -10.55 -5.23 -28.06
CA LYS A 60 -11.48 -4.78 -29.09
C LYS A 60 -11.64 -3.26 -29.02
N LEU A 61 -12.01 -2.63 -30.14
CA LEU A 61 -12.28 -1.19 -30.20
C LEU A 61 -13.46 -0.77 -29.30
N VAL A 62 -14.46 -1.64 -29.13
CA VAL A 62 -15.52 -1.49 -28.12
C VAL A 62 -15.11 -2.28 -26.89
N PRO A 63 -14.83 -1.64 -25.74
CA PRO A 63 -14.37 -2.32 -24.56
C PRO A 63 -15.47 -3.21 -23.97
N ARG A 64 -15.10 -4.42 -23.57
CA ARG A 64 -15.95 -5.27 -22.71
C ARG A 64 -15.84 -4.77 -21.27
N ASN A 65 -16.82 -5.05 -20.41
CA ASN A 65 -16.85 -4.61 -19.00
C ASN A 65 -15.51 -4.78 -18.25
N TRP A 66 -14.82 -5.90 -18.43
CA TRP A 66 -13.51 -6.14 -17.80
C TRP A 66 -12.36 -5.29 -18.38
N GLN A 67 -12.43 -4.98 -19.68
CA GLN A 67 -11.50 -4.04 -20.33
C GLN A 67 -11.73 -2.61 -19.82
N SER A 68 -12.99 -2.20 -19.61
CA SER A 68 -13.32 -0.88 -19.08
C SER A 68 -12.72 -0.64 -17.70
N VAL A 69 -12.73 -1.64 -16.81
CA VAL A 69 -12.11 -1.53 -15.48
C VAL A 69 -10.60 -1.25 -15.59
N LYS A 70 -9.90 -1.94 -16.50
CA LYS A 70 -8.47 -1.70 -16.76
C LYS A 70 -8.23 -0.29 -17.30
N GLU A 71 -9.05 0.13 -18.25
CA GLU A 71 -8.95 1.47 -18.86
C GLU A 71 -9.16 2.56 -17.83
N ILE A 72 -10.12 2.40 -16.90
CA ILE A 72 -10.31 3.34 -15.79
C ILE A 72 -9.06 3.43 -14.92
N PHE A 73 -8.45 2.31 -14.53
CA PHE A 73 -7.21 2.34 -13.72
C PHE A 73 -6.03 2.95 -14.47
N TYR A 74 -5.89 2.63 -15.76
CA TYR A 74 -4.86 3.19 -16.62
C TYR A 74 -5.02 4.71 -16.77
N ASP A 75 -6.23 5.17 -17.10
CA ASP A 75 -6.55 6.57 -17.31
C ASP A 75 -6.44 7.38 -16.01
N THR A 76 -6.88 6.83 -14.88
CA THR A 76 -6.69 7.44 -13.55
C THR A 76 -5.20 7.62 -13.22
N THR A 77 -4.36 6.64 -13.55
CA THR A 77 -2.91 6.78 -13.31
C THR A 77 -2.28 7.76 -14.30
N LEU A 78 -2.75 7.77 -15.55
CA LEU A 78 -2.24 8.63 -16.60
C LEU A 78 -2.53 10.10 -16.30
N THR A 79 -3.77 10.41 -15.94
CA THR A 79 -4.20 11.75 -15.52
C THR A 79 -3.42 12.21 -14.29
N LEU A 80 -3.26 11.35 -13.27
CA LEU A 80 -2.43 11.65 -12.10
C LEU A 80 -0.99 12.03 -12.49
N VAL A 81 -0.36 11.28 -13.39
CA VAL A 81 1.00 11.59 -13.87
C VAL A 81 1.01 12.87 -14.69
N GLN A 82 0.03 13.10 -15.57
CA GLN A 82 -0.06 14.31 -16.39
C GLN A 82 -0.24 15.56 -15.54
N ASP A 83 -1.11 15.51 -14.53
CA ASP A 83 -1.42 16.64 -13.67
C ASP A 83 -0.24 17.02 -12.77
N ASN A 84 0.53 16.03 -12.31
CA ASN A 84 1.64 16.27 -11.36
C ASN A 84 3.01 16.40 -12.02
N LEU A 85 3.30 15.71 -13.13
CA LEU A 85 4.63 15.73 -13.79
C LEU A 85 4.62 16.41 -15.17
N GLY A 86 3.44 16.72 -15.70
CA GLY A 86 3.31 17.27 -17.05
C GLY A 86 3.85 16.34 -18.14
N LYS A 87 4.27 16.93 -19.27
CA LYS A 87 4.72 16.18 -20.46
C LYS A 87 5.99 15.36 -20.26
N LYS A 88 6.82 15.67 -19.25
CA LYS A 88 8.01 14.88 -18.91
C LYS A 88 7.66 13.60 -18.13
N GLY A 89 6.47 13.56 -17.52
CA GLY A 89 6.00 12.43 -16.73
C GLY A 89 5.77 11.14 -17.50
N TYR A 90 5.55 11.20 -18.82
CA TYR A 90 5.29 10.02 -19.64
C TYR A 90 6.43 8.99 -19.59
N ALA A 91 7.69 9.42 -19.46
CA ALA A 91 8.83 8.51 -19.35
C ALA A 91 8.78 7.68 -18.05
N TYR A 92 8.21 8.24 -16.98
CA TYR A 92 8.10 7.60 -15.67
C TYR A 92 6.77 6.89 -15.44
N PHE A 93 5.83 7.02 -16.38
CA PHE A 93 4.50 6.41 -16.27
C PHE A 93 4.53 4.90 -15.97
N PRO A 94 5.34 4.05 -16.63
CA PRO A 94 5.36 2.62 -16.35
C PRO A 94 5.73 2.28 -14.90
N PHE A 95 6.64 3.06 -14.32
CA PHE A 95 7.07 2.90 -12.92
C PHE A 95 5.96 3.26 -11.95
N ILE A 96 5.34 4.44 -12.14
CA ILE A 96 4.22 4.91 -11.32
C ILE A 96 3.03 3.94 -11.40
N PHE A 97 2.73 3.45 -12.61
CA PHE A 97 1.67 2.48 -12.84
C PHE A 97 1.91 1.14 -12.13
N THR A 98 3.16 0.69 -12.10
CA THR A 98 3.54 -0.55 -11.40
C THR A 98 3.38 -0.41 -9.89
N ILE A 99 3.80 0.72 -9.32
CA ILE A 99 3.63 1.00 -7.88
C ILE A 99 2.15 1.02 -7.51
N PHE A 100 1.35 1.79 -8.25
CA PHE A 100 -0.09 1.90 -8.04
C PHE A 100 -0.74 0.52 -8.04
N THR A 101 -0.44 -0.28 -9.07
CA THR A 101 -1.00 -1.62 -9.25
C THR A 101 -0.60 -2.56 -8.12
N ILE A 102 0.69 -2.63 -7.77
CA ILE A 102 1.16 -3.54 -6.72
C ILE A 102 0.50 -3.21 -5.38
N ILE A 103 0.48 -1.93 -4.98
CA ILE A 103 -0.10 -1.53 -3.69
C ILE A 103 -1.61 -1.80 -3.69
N LEU A 104 -2.29 -1.48 -4.79
CA LEU A 104 -3.72 -1.73 -4.96
C LEU A 104 -4.06 -3.21 -4.78
N TYR A 105 -3.38 -4.11 -5.50
CA TYR A 105 -3.64 -5.54 -5.43
C TYR A 105 -3.29 -6.12 -4.06
N CYS A 106 -2.19 -5.69 -3.43
CA CYS A 106 -1.85 -6.12 -2.07
C CYS A 106 -2.93 -5.71 -1.06
N ASN A 107 -3.44 -4.48 -1.14
CA ASN A 107 -4.48 -4.00 -0.24
C ASN A 107 -5.82 -4.72 -0.49
N LEU A 108 -6.24 -4.88 -1.75
CA LEU A 108 -7.50 -5.51 -2.10
C LEU A 108 -7.53 -7.01 -1.78
N ILE A 109 -6.44 -7.73 -2.05
CA ILE A 109 -6.32 -9.14 -1.62
C ILE A 109 -6.33 -9.22 -0.11
N GLY A 110 -5.75 -8.24 0.57
CA GLY A 110 -5.81 -8.14 2.01
C GLY A 110 -7.24 -8.11 2.57
N MET A 111 -8.16 -7.40 1.91
CA MET A 111 -9.59 -7.31 2.28
C MET A 111 -10.36 -8.62 2.14
N VAL A 112 -9.86 -9.61 1.39
CA VAL A 112 -10.56 -10.89 1.20
C VAL A 112 -10.59 -11.65 2.54
N PRO A 113 -11.75 -12.17 2.99
CA PRO A 113 -11.82 -12.93 4.23
C PRO A 113 -10.88 -14.14 4.17
N TYR A 114 -10.20 -14.42 5.29
CA TYR A 114 -9.16 -15.47 5.42
C TYR A 114 -7.88 -15.23 4.62
N SER A 115 -7.71 -14.04 4.04
CA SER A 115 -6.47 -13.62 3.39
C SER A 115 -5.47 -13.04 4.38
N PHE A 116 -4.20 -12.96 3.96
CA PHE A 116 -3.13 -12.31 4.70
C PHE A 116 -2.77 -10.97 4.05
N THR A 117 -2.67 -9.92 4.86
CA THR A 117 -2.43 -8.55 4.39
C THR A 117 -0.95 -8.21 4.47
N VAL A 118 -0.22 -8.32 3.35
CA VAL A 118 1.23 -8.04 3.35
C VAL A 118 1.54 -6.58 3.74
N THR A 119 0.65 -5.65 3.39
CA THR A 119 0.76 -4.22 3.71
C THR A 119 0.52 -3.88 5.18
N SER A 120 0.07 -4.84 6.00
CA SER A 120 -0.01 -4.71 7.45
C SER A 120 1.34 -4.85 8.15
N HIS A 121 2.42 -5.15 7.43
CA HIS A 121 3.77 -5.19 8.00
C HIS A 121 4.55 -3.92 7.65
N ILE A 122 4.96 -3.18 8.68
CA ILE A 122 5.76 -1.96 8.50
C ILE A 122 7.06 -2.21 7.75
N ALA A 123 7.68 -3.39 7.94
CA ALA A 123 8.88 -3.76 7.21
C ALA A 123 8.68 -3.76 5.68
N PHE A 124 7.52 -4.23 5.21
CA PHE A 124 7.18 -4.25 3.79
C PHE A 124 6.89 -2.83 3.27
N THR A 125 5.99 -2.09 3.92
CA THR A 125 5.60 -0.75 3.45
C THR A 125 6.76 0.25 3.51
N PHE A 126 7.59 0.16 4.55
CA PHE A 126 8.79 0.98 4.71
C PHE A 126 9.86 0.62 3.68
N SER A 127 10.12 -0.68 3.45
CA SER A 127 11.07 -1.10 2.41
C SER A 127 10.65 -0.60 1.02
N LEU A 128 9.35 -0.64 0.72
CA LEU A 128 8.82 -0.14 -0.55
C LEU A 128 9.02 1.38 -0.69
N ALA A 129 8.61 2.16 0.31
CA ALA A 129 8.76 3.61 0.28
C ALA A 129 10.23 4.04 0.24
N LEU A 130 11.10 3.37 1.00
CA LEU A 130 12.53 3.65 1.02
C LEU A 130 13.17 3.35 -0.35
N SER A 131 12.81 2.23 -0.99
CA SER A 131 13.31 1.91 -2.33
C SER A 131 12.91 2.97 -3.36
N ILE A 132 11.68 3.47 -3.28
CA ILE A 132 11.18 4.52 -4.18
C ILE A 132 11.92 5.84 -3.91
N TYR A 133 12.09 6.20 -2.64
CA TYR A 133 12.83 7.38 -2.24
C TYR A 133 14.28 7.35 -2.74
N ILE A 134 14.98 6.23 -2.58
CA ILE A 134 16.34 6.05 -3.11
C ILE A 134 16.33 6.19 -4.64
N GLY A 135 15.36 5.58 -5.34
CA GLY A 135 15.21 5.70 -6.79
C GLY A 135 15.03 7.15 -7.25
N ILE A 136 14.16 7.92 -6.59
CA ILE A 136 13.92 9.34 -6.89
C ILE A 136 15.20 10.16 -6.67
N ASN A 137 15.92 9.93 -5.56
CA ASN A 137 17.19 10.62 -5.29
C ASN A 137 18.24 10.31 -6.36
N ILE A 138 18.36 9.05 -6.80
CA ILE A 138 19.28 8.67 -7.89
C ILE A 138 18.93 9.41 -9.19
N ILE A 139 17.64 9.51 -9.53
CA ILE A 139 17.17 10.25 -10.70
C ILE A 139 17.55 11.73 -10.56
N GLY A 140 17.32 12.35 -9.40
CA GLY A 140 17.66 13.74 -9.13
C GLY A 140 19.14 14.07 -9.24
N PHE A 141 20.00 13.22 -8.66
CA PHE A 141 21.45 13.36 -8.82
C PHE A 141 21.88 13.21 -10.27
N ARG A 142 21.25 12.33 -11.05
CA ARG A 142 21.59 12.14 -12.46
C ARG A 142 21.14 13.32 -13.33
N THR A 143 19.99 13.93 -13.05
CA THR A 143 19.46 15.05 -13.84
C THR A 143 20.16 16.38 -13.54
N HIS A 144 20.53 16.61 -12.27
CA HIS A 144 20.99 17.94 -11.81
C HIS A 144 22.37 17.95 -11.15
N GLY A 145 22.94 16.79 -10.82
CA GLY A 145 24.24 16.67 -10.20
C GLY A 145 24.32 17.41 -8.86
N ILE A 146 25.33 18.26 -8.71
CA ILE A 146 25.56 19.03 -7.47
C ILE A 146 24.45 20.07 -7.23
N LYS A 147 23.74 20.51 -8.28
CA LYS A 147 22.61 21.46 -8.14
C LYS A 147 21.38 20.84 -7.47
N PHE A 148 21.34 19.51 -7.30
CA PHE A 148 20.28 18.84 -6.55
C PHE A 148 20.13 19.40 -5.13
N PHE A 149 21.22 19.78 -4.48
CA PHE A 149 21.16 20.35 -3.12
C PHE A 149 20.44 21.70 -3.05
N THR A 150 20.22 22.37 -4.19
CA THR A 150 19.42 23.61 -4.24
C THR A 150 17.94 23.36 -3.88
N ILE A 151 17.43 22.13 -4.01
CA ILE A 151 16.08 21.77 -3.57
C ILE A 151 15.85 22.06 -2.08
N PHE A 152 16.89 21.95 -1.24
CA PHE A 152 16.77 22.22 0.20
C PHE A 152 16.80 23.72 0.54
N LEU A 153 17.03 24.59 -0.44
CA LEU A 153 17.12 26.03 -0.26
C LEU A 153 15.96 26.75 -0.96
N PRO A 154 14.90 27.14 -0.24
CA PRO A 154 13.84 27.94 -0.83
C PRO A 154 14.34 29.33 -1.24
N LYS A 155 13.85 29.81 -2.39
CA LYS A 155 14.22 31.13 -2.95
C LYS A 155 13.69 32.26 -2.07
N GLY A 156 14.52 33.29 -1.85
CA GLY A 156 14.12 34.52 -1.15
C GLY A 156 14.36 34.54 0.37
N VAL A 157 15.07 33.55 0.91
CA VAL A 157 15.39 33.47 2.34
C VAL A 157 16.62 34.34 2.69
N PRO A 158 16.56 35.19 3.74
CA PRO A 158 17.71 35.98 4.18
C PRO A 158 18.85 35.07 4.67
N LEU A 159 20.10 35.43 4.32
CA LEU A 159 21.29 34.59 4.48
C LEU A 159 21.49 34.04 5.91
N PHE A 160 21.02 34.77 6.92
CA PHE A 160 21.16 34.40 8.34
C PHE A 160 20.33 33.16 8.73
N ILE A 161 19.13 32.97 8.15
CA ILE A 161 18.24 31.85 8.53
C ILE A 161 18.39 30.62 7.62
N VAL A 162 19.20 30.74 6.57
CA VAL A 162 19.43 29.67 5.58
C VAL A 162 19.83 28.33 6.22
N PRO A 163 20.81 28.26 7.16
CA PRO A 163 21.22 26.97 7.73
C PRO A 163 20.08 26.26 8.49
N LEU A 164 19.23 27.02 9.17
CA LEU A 164 18.08 26.48 9.91
C LEU A 164 17.03 25.92 8.96
N VAL A 165 16.70 26.66 7.89
CA VAL A 165 15.70 26.24 6.90
C VAL A 165 16.15 24.98 6.17
N VAL A 166 17.42 24.92 5.75
CA VAL A 166 17.98 23.73 5.09
C VAL A 166 17.91 22.51 6.01
N ALA A 167 18.23 22.66 7.31
CA ALA A 167 18.14 21.57 8.26
C ALA A 167 16.69 21.05 8.43
N ILE A 168 15.72 21.96 8.52
CA ILE A 168 14.30 21.59 8.64
C ILE A 168 13.80 20.91 7.36
N GLU A 169 14.16 21.43 6.18
CA GLU A 169 13.74 20.85 4.90
C GLU A 169 14.35 19.46 4.70
N PHE A 170 15.61 19.26 5.08
CA PHE A 170 16.25 17.94 5.05
C PHE A 170 15.54 16.94 5.96
N VAL A 171 15.18 17.35 7.19
CA VAL A 171 14.41 16.49 8.11
C VAL A 171 13.01 16.20 7.53
N SER A 172 12.31 17.21 7.02
CA SER A 172 11.01 17.07 6.36
C SER A 172 11.07 16.07 5.20
N TYR A 173 12.13 16.15 4.38
CA TYR A 173 12.35 15.28 3.23
C TYR A 173 12.49 13.80 3.63
N ILE A 174 13.19 13.50 4.73
CA ILE A 174 13.30 12.14 5.28
C ILE A 174 11.97 11.69 5.90
N VAL A 175 11.31 12.56 6.67
CA VAL A 175 10.04 12.26 7.36
C VAL A 175 8.91 11.91 6.38
N LYS A 176 8.94 12.45 5.15
CA LYS A 176 7.99 12.09 4.08
C LYS A 176 7.98 10.57 3.80
N VAL A 177 9.13 9.90 3.79
CA VAL A 177 9.24 8.44 3.56
C VAL A 177 8.56 7.65 4.67
N PHE A 178 8.83 8.01 5.92
CA PHE A 178 8.21 7.40 7.09
C PHE A 178 6.69 7.63 7.08
N THR A 179 6.26 8.85 6.77
CA THR A 179 4.85 9.24 6.77
C THR A 179 4.03 8.42 5.78
N ILE A 180 4.52 8.23 4.56
CA ILE A 180 3.84 7.42 3.54
C ILE A 180 3.75 5.95 3.97
N SER A 181 4.85 5.40 4.48
CA SER A 181 4.93 3.99 4.91
C SER A 181 4.00 3.68 6.07
N ILE A 182 4.04 4.53 7.10
CA ILE A 182 3.21 4.42 8.30
C ILE A 182 1.74 4.59 7.94
N ARG A 183 1.41 5.48 7.00
CA ARG A 183 0.02 5.67 6.56
C ARG A 183 -0.56 4.41 5.94
N LEU A 184 0.17 3.78 5.01
CA LEU A 184 -0.28 2.53 4.40
C LEU A 184 -0.39 1.41 5.45
N PHE A 185 0.65 1.26 6.29
CA PHE A 185 0.70 0.26 7.36
C PHE A 185 -0.44 0.43 8.36
N ALA A 186 -0.54 1.61 8.99
CA ALA A 186 -1.46 1.85 10.09
C ALA A 186 -2.92 1.72 9.67
N ASN A 187 -3.27 2.12 8.43
CA ASN A 187 -4.64 1.96 7.94
C ASN A 187 -4.97 0.50 7.69
N MET A 188 -4.05 -0.27 7.09
CA MET A 188 -4.26 -1.70 6.85
C MET A 188 -4.23 -2.53 8.14
N THR A 189 -3.39 -2.19 9.12
CA THR A 189 -3.41 -2.89 10.43
C THR A 189 -4.65 -2.54 11.22
N SER A 190 -4.94 -1.25 11.38
CA SER A 190 -5.99 -0.79 12.29
C SER A 190 -7.37 -1.18 11.79
N GLY A 191 -7.64 -1.05 10.49
CA GLY A 191 -8.90 -1.48 9.89
C GLY A 191 -9.16 -2.97 10.12
N HIS A 192 -8.21 -3.84 9.73
CA HIS A 192 -8.30 -5.28 9.96
C HIS A 192 -8.45 -5.67 11.43
N THR A 193 -7.75 -4.99 12.35
CA THR A 193 -7.94 -5.25 13.79
C THR A 193 -9.35 -4.85 14.25
N LEU A 194 -9.85 -3.71 13.79
CA LEU A 194 -11.18 -3.22 14.13
C LEU A 194 -12.27 -4.17 13.61
N LEU A 195 -12.17 -4.60 12.35
CA LEU A 195 -13.09 -5.57 11.76
C LEU A 195 -13.12 -6.88 12.55
N LYS A 196 -11.96 -7.41 12.95
CA LYS A 196 -11.88 -8.62 13.78
C LYS A 196 -12.48 -8.44 15.16
N ILE A 197 -12.26 -7.30 15.81
CA ILE A 197 -12.82 -7.00 17.13
C ILE A 197 -14.35 -6.94 17.05
N ILE A 198 -14.92 -6.22 16.07
CA ILE A 198 -16.37 -6.13 15.88
C ILE A 198 -16.96 -7.48 15.49
N ALA A 199 -16.33 -8.23 14.59
CA ALA A 199 -16.76 -9.58 14.24
C ALA A 199 -16.74 -10.53 15.45
N GLY A 200 -15.74 -10.40 16.33
CA GLY A 200 -15.67 -11.13 17.60
C GLY A 200 -16.84 -10.78 18.52
N PHE A 201 -17.21 -9.50 18.64
CA PHE A 201 -18.39 -9.08 19.40
C PHE A 201 -19.70 -9.62 18.83
N VAL A 202 -19.85 -9.63 17.50
CA VAL A 202 -21.02 -10.24 16.84
C VAL A 202 -21.09 -11.73 17.17
N TRP A 203 -19.97 -12.44 17.06
CA TRP A 203 -19.90 -13.88 17.35
C TRP A 203 -20.23 -14.20 18.82
N THR A 204 -19.72 -13.44 19.78
CA THR A 204 -20.01 -13.66 21.20
C THR A 204 -21.48 -13.41 21.53
N MET A 205 -22.11 -12.39 20.94
CA MET A 205 -23.55 -12.15 21.10
C MET A 205 -24.40 -13.27 20.51
N ILE A 206 -24.03 -13.80 19.33
CA ILE A 206 -24.69 -14.99 18.75
C ILE A 206 -24.58 -16.18 19.70
N SER A 207 -23.38 -16.41 20.25
CA SER A 207 -23.06 -17.58 21.08
C SER A 207 -23.78 -17.59 22.43
N ILE A 208 -24.01 -16.41 23.03
CA ILE A 208 -24.74 -16.27 24.31
C ILE A 208 -26.24 -16.54 24.14
N GLY A 209 -26.80 -16.23 22.97
CA GLY A 209 -28.22 -16.45 22.68
C GLY A 209 -29.18 -15.47 23.40
N GLY A 210 -30.49 -15.77 23.35
CA GLY A 210 -31.52 -14.99 24.05
C GLY A 210 -31.76 -13.59 23.45
N ILE A 211 -31.90 -12.56 24.30
CA ILE A 211 -32.14 -11.18 23.86
C ILE A 211 -30.98 -10.62 23.00
N PHE A 212 -29.76 -11.14 23.21
CA PHE A 212 -28.56 -10.71 22.49
C PHE A 212 -28.57 -11.10 21.01
N LEU A 213 -29.34 -12.13 20.61
CA LEU A 213 -29.54 -12.48 19.20
C LEU A 213 -30.23 -11.36 18.41
N TYR A 214 -31.13 -10.61 19.05
CA TYR A 214 -31.78 -9.45 18.40
C TYR A 214 -30.86 -8.23 18.43
N LEU A 215 -30.10 -8.06 19.52
CA LEU A 215 -29.21 -6.91 19.69
C LEU A 215 -27.99 -6.95 18.76
N GLN A 216 -27.57 -8.13 18.31
CA GLN A 216 -26.43 -8.31 17.39
C GLN A 216 -26.58 -7.61 16.04
N ILE A 217 -27.81 -7.25 15.64
CA ILE A 217 -28.09 -6.59 14.36
C ILE A 217 -27.34 -5.26 14.28
N ILE A 218 -27.21 -4.54 15.40
CA ILE A 218 -26.51 -3.26 15.47
C ILE A 218 -25.02 -3.41 15.11
N PRO A 219 -24.21 -4.24 15.82
CA PRO A 219 -22.82 -4.44 15.46
C PRO A 219 -22.62 -5.14 14.11
N LEU A 220 -23.60 -5.92 13.62
CA LEU A 220 -23.55 -6.50 12.28
C LEU A 220 -23.67 -5.44 11.18
N ILE A 221 -24.59 -4.48 11.32
CA ILE A 221 -24.72 -3.34 10.39
C ILE A 221 -23.44 -2.49 10.43
N LEU A 222 -22.90 -2.24 11.63
CA LEU A 222 -21.63 -1.54 11.79
C LEU A 222 -20.48 -2.27 11.09
N LEU A 223 -20.39 -3.59 11.24
CA LEU A 223 -19.37 -4.41 10.57
C LEU A 223 -19.46 -4.26 9.04
N LEU A 224 -20.67 -4.35 8.48
CA LEU A 224 -20.88 -4.19 7.04
C LEU A 224 -20.47 -2.79 6.56
N ALA A 225 -20.82 -1.75 7.31
CA ALA A 225 -20.43 -0.37 7.01
C ALA A 225 -18.90 -0.18 7.06
N LEU A 226 -18.24 -0.77 8.07
CA LEU A 226 -16.78 -0.70 8.22
C LEU A 226 -16.05 -1.44 7.10
N VAL A 227 -16.53 -2.60 6.66
CA VAL A 227 -15.97 -3.31 5.50
C VAL A 227 -16.03 -2.44 4.25
N GLY A 228 -17.17 -1.80 3.99
CA GLY A 228 -17.31 -0.88 2.86
C GLY A 228 -16.35 0.31 2.94
N LEU A 229 -16.22 0.89 4.14
CA LEU A 229 -15.26 1.98 4.39
C LEU A 229 -13.81 1.52 4.16
N GLU A 230 -13.44 0.33 4.64
CA GLU A 230 -12.07 -0.16 4.55
C GLU A 230 -11.66 -0.50 3.11
N ILE A 231 -12.59 -1.00 2.29
CA ILE A 231 -12.37 -1.13 0.84
C ILE A 231 -12.09 0.23 0.20
N GLY A 232 -12.85 1.27 0.59
CA GLY A 232 -12.60 2.64 0.13
C GLY A 232 -11.22 3.16 0.56
N ILE A 233 -10.84 2.94 1.83
CA ILE A 233 -9.52 3.32 2.36
C ILE A 233 -8.40 2.55 1.63
N ALA A 234 -8.57 1.26 1.34
CA ALA A 234 -7.61 0.44 0.61
C ALA A 234 -7.30 1.00 -0.79
N LEU A 235 -8.34 1.44 -1.52
CA LEU A 235 -8.22 2.10 -2.82
C LEU A 235 -7.52 3.45 -2.69
N LEU A 236 -7.98 4.29 -1.76
CA LEU A 236 -7.42 5.62 -1.53
C LEU A 236 -5.95 5.56 -1.09
N GLN A 237 -5.54 4.57 -0.31
CA GLN A 237 -4.15 4.42 0.10
C GLN A 237 -3.21 4.17 -1.10
N ALA A 238 -3.61 3.32 -2.04
CA ALA A 238 -2.84 3.10 -3.26
C ALA A 238 -2.74 4.38 -4.10
N TYR A 239 -3.84 5.11 -4.25
CA TYR A 239 -3.89 6.39 -4.96
C TYR A 239 -3.00 7.45 -4.32
N VAL A 240 -3.15 7.70 -3.01
CA VAL A 240 -2.40 8.72 -2.28
C VAL A 240 -0.91 8.41 -2.24
N PHE A 241 -0.52 7.14 -2.09
CA PHE A 241 0.87 6.72 -2.16
C PHE A 241 1.49 7.07 -3.53
N THR A 242 0.76 6.78 -4.60
CA THR A 242 1.19 7.04 -5.97
C THR A 242 1.24 8.53 -6.26
N LEU A 243 0.25 9.30 -5.80
CA LEU A 243 0.20 10.75 -5.93
C LEU A 243 1.38 11.42 -5.23
N LEU A 244 1.69 11.06 -3.98
CA LEU A 244 2.84 11.61 -3.27
C LEU A 244 4.16 11.23 -3.97
N THR A 245 4.26 10.02 -4.50
CA THR A 245 5.42 9.61 -5.31
C THR A 245 5.58 10.51 -6.54
N CYS A 246 4.49 10.85 -7.22
CA CYS A 246 4.50 11.77 -8.35
C CYS A 246 4.92 13.19 -7.95
N ILE A 247 4.37 13.73 -6.86
CA ILE A 247 4.77 15.05 -6.35
C ILE A 247 6.28 15.07 -6.05
N TYR A 248 6.79 14.04 -5.36
CA TYR A 248 8.22 13.99 -5.02
C TYR A 248 9.12 13.82 -6.24
N LEU A 249 8.66 13.10 -7.26
CA LEU A 249 9.37 13.00 -8.51
C LEU A 249 9.36 14.34 -9.27
N ASN A 250 8.25 15.09 -9.23
CA ASN A 250 8.19 16.44 -9.81
C ASN A 250 9.14 17.41 -9.09
N ASP A 251 9.10 17.47 -7.74
CA ASP A 251 9.98 18.32 -6.92
C ASP A 251 11.46 18.16 -7.31
N VAL A 252 11.86 16.93 -7.62
CA VAL A 252 13.22 16.58 -8.00
C VAL A 252 13.55 16.89 -9.46
N LEU A 253 12.57 16.85 -10.36
CA LEU A 253 12.76 17.08 -11.80
C LEU A 253 12.69 18.55 -12.22
N GLU A 254 11.88 19.37 -11.54
CA GLU A 254 11.66 20.77 -11.93
C GLU A 254 12.54 21.76 -11.18
N MET A 255 13.31 21.34 -10.16
CA MET A 255 14.15 22.18 -9.29
C MET A 255 13.55 23.57 -9.04
N HIS A 256 12.73 23.66 -8.00
CA HIS A 256 12.15 24.93 -7.56
C HIS A 256 13.18 26.05 -7.37
#